data_AF-A0A2D4K8X7-F1
#
_entry.id   AF-A0A2D4K8X7-F1
#
_cell.length_a   1.000
_cell.length_b   1.000
_cell.length_c   1.000
_cell.angle_alpha   90.00
_cell.angle_beta   90.00
_cell.angle_gamma   90.00
#
_symmetry.space_group_name_H-M   'P 1'
#
loop_
_entity.id
_entity.type
_entity.pdbx_description
1 polymer ?
#
loop_
_entity_poly.entity_id
_entity_poly.type
_entity_poly.pdbx_seq_one_letter_code
_entity_poly.pdbx_strand_id
1 'polypeptide(L)'
;DKDGHIKITDFGLCKEGIKDGATMKTFCGTPEYLAPEVLEDNDYGRAVDWWGLGVVMYEMMCGRLPFYNQDHEKLFELILMEEIRFPRTLSPEAKSLLSGLLKKDPKQRLGGGPDDAKEIMQHKFFSGIVWQDVYEKKLVPPFKPQVTSETDTRYFDEEFTAQMITITPPDQDDSMDCIDNERRPHFPQFSYSASGTA
;
A
#
# COMPACT_ATOMS: atom_id res chain seq x y z
N ASP A 1 -13.22 -3.32 5.92
CA ASP A 1 -14.34 -4.26 5.67
C ASP A 1 -15.59 -3.70 6.35
N LYS A 2 -16.74 -4.38 6.27
CA LYS A 2 -18.00 -3.89 6.88
C LYS A 2 -17.90 -3.65 8.40
N ASP A 3 -16.93 -4.29 9.05
CA ASP A 3 -16.72 -4.18 10.50
C ASP A 3 -15.67 -3.12 10.86
N GLY A 4 -15.03 -2.49 9.86
CA GLY A 4 -14.07 -1.40 10.02
C GLY A 4 -12.60 -1.82 9.98
N HIS A 5 -12.28 -3.10 9.75
CA HIS A 5 -10.89 -3.55 9.67
C HIS A 5 -10.27 -3.25 8.30
N ILE A 6 -8.97 -2.98 8.27
CA ILE A 6 -8.23 -2.69 7.04
C ILE A 6 -8.19 -3.91 6.12
N LYS A 7 -8.28 -3.65 4.81
CA LYS A 7 -8.04 -4.59 3.73
C LYS A 7 -7.12 -3.89 2.74
N ILE A 8 -5.97 -4.48 2.45
CA ILE A 8 -5.09 -4.04 1.36
C ILE A 8 -5.66 -4.64 0.08
N THR A 9 -5.76 -3.82 -0.96
CA THR A 9 -6.28 -4.18 -2.29
C THR A 9 -5.23 -3.82 -3.33
N ASP A 10 -5.38 -4.40 -4.52
CA ASP A 10 -4.46 -4.21 -5.65
C ASP A 10 -3.03 -4.66 -5.39
N PHE A 11 -2.72 -5.89 -5.80
CA PHE A 11 -1.40 -6.49 -5.69
C PHE A 11 -0.64 -6.48 -7.04
N GLY A 12 -1.07 -5.64 -8.01
CA GLY A 12 -0.50 -5.61 -9.36
C GLY A 12 0.96 -5.16 -9.42
N LEU A 13 1.46 -4.49 -8.38
CA LEU A 13 2.85 -4.07 -8.24
C LEU A 13 3.68 -4.96 -7.30
N CYS A 14 3.09 -6.02 -6.74
CA CYS A 14 3.83 -6.90 -5.84
C CYS A 14 4.95 -7.65 -6.58
N LYS A 15 6.07 -7.83 -5.88
CA LYS A 15 7.20 -8.62 -6.37
C LYS A 15 7.41 -9.85 -5.50
N GLU A 16 7.23 -11.02 -6.11
CA GLU A 16 7.49 -12.30 -5.45
C GLU A 16 8.99 -12.63 -5.42
N GLY A 17 9.38 -13.58 -4.57
CA GLY A 17 10.76 -14.08 -4.50
C GLY A 17 11.76 -13.16 -3.81
N ILE A 18 11.30 -12.06 -3.21
CA ILE A 18 12.14 -11.15 -2.43
C ILE A 18 12.35 -11.74 -1.02
N LYS A 19 13.49 -12.37 -0.80
CA LYS A 19 13.94 -12.86 0.52
C LYS A 19 15.32 -12.31 0.85
N ASP A 20 15.58 -12.07 2.13
CA ASP A 20 16.92 -11.88 2.73
C ASP A 20 17.91 -11.07 1.88
N GLY A 21 17.69 -9.75 1.79
CA GLY A 21 18.60 -8.85 1.08
C GLY A 21 18.49 -8.89 -0.46
N ALA A 22 17.58 -9.69 -1.02
CA ALA A 22 17.23 -9.60 -2.44
C ALA A 22 16.77 -8.18 -2.81
N THR A 23 17.16 -7.75 -4.00
CA THR A 23 16.86 -6.42 -4.54
C THR A 23 16.00 -6.49 -5.80
N MET A 24 15.38 -5.36 -6.12
CA MET A 24 14.57 -5.10 -7.30
C MET A 24 15.02 -3.79 -7.95
N LYS A 25 14.63 -3.59 -9.21
CA LYS A 25 15.07 -2.47 -10.06
C LYS A 25 13.93 -1.78 -10.81
N THR A 26 12.69 -2.21 -10.62
CA THR A 26 11.57 -1.73 -11.44
C THR A 26 11.07 -0.39 -10.93
N PHE A 27 11.35 0.70 -11.64
CA PHE A 27 10.76 1.99 -11.32
C PHE A 27 9.23 1.94 -11.47
N CYS A 28 8.52 1.83 -10.34
CA CYS A 28 7.06 1.73 -10.30
C CYS A 28 6.52 2.23 -8.96
N GLY A 29 5.25 2.65 -8.95
CA GLY A 29 4.56 3.20 -7.79
C GLY A 29 3.89 4.53 -8.09
N THR A 30 3.20 5.06 -7.08
CA THR A 30 2.59 6.40 -7.15
C THR A 30 3.65 7.44 -6.76
N PRO A 31 3.90 8.51 -7.55
CA PRO A 31 5.03 9.42 -7.37
C PRO A 31 5.25 9.94 -5.94
N GLU A 32 4.17 10.31 -5.25
CA GLU A 32 4.17 10.88 -3.91
C GLU A 32 4.56 9.86 -2.80
N TYR A 33 4.50 8.57 -3.13
CA TYR A 33 4.78 7.46 -2.20
C TYR A 33 6.11 6.76 -2.51
N LEU A 34 6.81 7.15 -3.58
CA LEU A 34 8.10 6.56 -3.95
C LEU A 34 9.15 6.84 -2.87
N ALA A 35 9.89 5.79 -2.51
CA ALA A 35 11.01 5.90 -1.58
C ALA A 35 12.24 6.51 -2.28
N PRO A 36 13.13 7.22 -1.55
CA PRO A 36 14.32 7.85 -2.12
C PRO A 36 15.17 6.90 -2.96
N GLU A 37 15.39 5.68 -2.50
CA GLU A 37 16.21 4.67 -3.19
C GLU A 37 15.60 4.17 -4.51
N VAL A 38 14.28 4.31 -4.71
CA VAL A 38 13.62 4.01 -5.98
C VAL A 38 13.86 5.13 -6.98
N LEU A 39 13.91 6.38 -6.51
CA LEU A 39 14.17 7.57 -7.33
C LEU A 39 15.63 7.68 -7.77
N GLU A 40 16.56 7.17 -6.97
CA GLU A 40 17.98 7.11 -7.30
C GLU A 40 18.34 6.04 -8.35
N ASP A 41 17.35 5.29 -8.86
CA ASP A 41 17.50 4.18 -9.81
C ASP A 41 18.53 3.13 -9.37
N ASN A 42 18.67 2.99 -8.04
CA ASN A 42 19.51 2.00 -7.40
C ASN A 42 18.71 0.72 -7.11
N ASP A 43 19.42 -0.40 -6.97
CA ASP A 43 18.82 -1.63 -6.46
C ASP A 43 18.20 -1.39 -5.08
N TYR A 44 16.89 -1.63 -4.95
CA TYR A 44 16.14 -1.41 -3.71
C TYR A 44 15.52 -2.71 -3.20
N GLY A 45 15.22 -2.77 -1.90
CA GLY A 45 14.69 -3.98 -1.24
C GLY A 45 13.35 -3.73 -0.58
N ARG A 46 12.92 -4.65 0.30
CA ARG A 46 11.65 -4.57 1.05
C ARG A 46 11.44 -3.30 1.89
N ALA A 47 12.51 -2.55 2.19
CA ALA A 47 12.44 -1.35 3.03
C ALA A 47 11.60 -0.21 2.40
N VAL A 48 11.30 -0.28 1.09
CA VAL A 48 10.40 0.67 0.43
C VAL A 48 8.97 0.60 0.97
N ASP A 49 8.52 -0.58 1.42
CA ASP A 49 7.19 -0.75 2.02
C ASP A 49 7.08 0.03 3.33
N TRP A 50 8.17 0.10 4.10
CA TRP A 50 8.22 0.86 5.35
C TRP A 50 8.27 2.37 5.13
N TRP A 51 8.85 2.83 4.02
CA TRP A 51 8.71 4.21 3.60
C TRP A 51 7.25 4.54 3.27
N GLY A 52 6.59 3.70 2.46
CA GLY A 52 5.18 3.83 2.12
C GLY A 52 4.27 3.87 3.36
N LEU A 53 4.53 2.99 4.34
CA LEU A 53 3.87 3.03 5.64
C LEU A 53 4.05 4.39 6.33
N GLY A 54 5.27 4.93 6.32
CA GLY A 54 5.59 6.25 6.86
C GLY A 54 4.79 7.38 6.20
N VAL A 55 4.67 7.35 4.87
CA VAL A 55 3.92 8.36 4.09
C VAL A 55 2.43 8.30 4.45
N VAL A 56 1.82 7.10 4.39
CA VAL A 56 0.39 6.91 4.71
C VAL A 56 0.08 7.28 6.16
N MET A 57 0.93 6.90 7.12
CA MET A 57 0.75 7.26 8.52
C MET A 57 0.91 8.77 8.74
N TYR A 58 1.83 9.43 8.04
CA TYR A 58 1.98 10.88 8.09
C TYR A 58 0.70 11.55 7.61
N GLU A 59 0.13 11.11 6.48
CA GLU A 59 -1.12 11.64 5.94
C GLU A 59 -2.29 11.47 6.92
N MET A 60 -2.45 10.28 7.51
CA MET A 60 -3.51 10.02 8.49
C MET A 60 -3.42 10.95 9.72
N MET A 61 -2.20 11.26 10.19
CA MET A 61 -1.99 12.07 11.40
C MET A 61 -1.89 13.58 11.14
N CYS A 62 -1.42 13.99 9.96
CA CYS A 62 -1.15 15.39 9.62
C CYS A 62 -2.14 15.98 8.60
N GLY A 63 -2.95 15.14 7.94
CA GLY A 63 -3.96 15.56 6.96
C GLY A 63 -3.37 16.06 5.63
N ARG A 64 -2.11 15.74 5.33
CA ARG A 64 -1.40 16.12 4.10
C ARG A 64 -0.21 15.21 3.87
N LEU A 65 0.29 15.17 2.63
CA LEU A 65 1.52 14.47 2.28
C LEU A 65 2.76 15.06 2.99
N PRO A 66 3.77 14.22 3.31
CA PRO A 66 5.04 14.67 3.86
C PRO A 66 5.86 15.52 2.87
N PHE A 67 5.79 15.17 1.58
CA PHE A 67 6.41 15.87 0.46
C PHE A 67 5.37 16.03 -0.65
N TYR A 68 5.25 17.22 -1.22
CA TYR A 68 4.28 17.46 -2.28
C TYR A 68 4.73 18.61 -3.18
N ASN A 69 4.64 18.38 -4.48
CA ASN A 69 4.70 19.42 -5.50
C ASN A 69 3.91 18.95 -6.73
N GLN A 70 3.30 19.87 -7.46
CA GLN A 70 2.64 19.56 -8.73
C GLN A 70 3.63 19.17 -9.82
N ASP A 71 4.86 19.68 -9.73
CA ASP A 71 5.97 19.35 -10.60
C ASP A 71 6.72 18.13 -10.04
N HIS A 72 6.73 17.04 -10.79
CA HIS A 72 7.36 15.79 -10.36
C HIS A 72 8.86 15.94 -10.13
N GLU A 73 9.57 16.78 -10.90
CA GLU A 73 11.01 16.98 -10.69
C GLU A 73 11.27 17.61 -9.31
N LYS A 74 10.43 18.59 -8.93
CA LYS A 74 10.49 19.22 -7.60
C LYS A 74 10.03 18.28 -6.50
N LEU A 75 9.00 17.46 -6.75
CA LEU A 75 8.57 16.44 -5.81
C LEU A 75 9.71 15.47 -5.50
N PHE A 76 10.41 14.99 -6.52
CA PHE A 76 11.54 14.07 -6.35
C PHE A 76 12.70 14.74 -5.61
N GLU A 77 13.01 16.01 -5.91
CA GLU A 77 13.99 16.78 -5.15
C GLU A 77 13.63 16.87 -3.66
N LEU A 78 12.35 17.12 -3.34
CA LEU A 78 11.87 17.14 -1.95
C LEU A 78 12.04 15.77 -1.28
N ILE A 79 11.63 14.69 -1.94
CA ILE A 79 11.76 13.32 -1.41
C ILE A 79 13.24 12.97 -1.14
N LEU A 80 14.15 13.40 -2.02
CA LEU A 80 15.58 13.11 -1.92
C LEU A 80 16.32 14.02 -0.92
N MET A 81 15.94 15.30 -0.80
CA MET A 81 16.79 16.28 -0.11
C MET A 81 16.13 16.92 1.12
N GLU A 82 14.82 17.19 1.09
CA GLU A 82 14.16 17.95 2.16
C GLU A 82 14.01 17.13 3.45
N GLU A 83 14.26 17.75 4.59
CA GLU A 83 13.98 17.14 5.89
C GLU A 83 12.49 17.17 6.21
N ILE A 84 11.99 16.07 6.77
CA ILE A 84 10.58 15.96 7.15
C ILE A 84 10.21 16.98 8.24
N ARG A 85 9.08 17.67 8.04
CA ARG A 85 8.55 18.66 9.01
C ARG A 85 7.32 18.12 9.70
N PHE A 86 7.23 18.32 11.02
CA PHE A 86 6.10 17.87 11.82
C PHE A 86 5.30 19.03 12.41
N PRO A 87 3.96 18.94 12.47
CA PRO A 87 3.17 19.90 13.22
C PRO A 87 3.46 19.81 14.72
N ARG A 88 3.31 20.93 15.43
CA ARG A 88 3.57 20.99 16.88
C ARG A 88 2.62 20.10 17.70
N THR A 89 1.42 19.87 17.18
CA THR A 89 0.36 19.04 17.79
C THR A 89 0.67 17.55 17.80
N LEU A 90 1.61 17.08 16.99
CA LEU A 90 1.93 15.66 16.88
C LEU A 90 2.69 15.18 18.13
N SER A 91 2.27 14.04 18.68
CA SER A 91 2.86 13.44 19.88
C SER A 91 4.33 13.07 19.68
N PRO A 92 5.15 13.04 20.75
CA PRO A 92 6.55 12.64 20.67
C PRO A 92 6.74 11.23 20.06
N GLU A 93 5.86 10.29 20.42
CA GLU A 93 5.91 8.91 19.94
C GLU A 93 5.58 8.81 18.45
N ALA A 94 4.59 9.58 17.98
CA ALA A 94 4.25 9.64 16.56
C ALA A 94 5.38 10.28 15.74
N LYS A 95 5.98 11.38 16.23
CA LYS A 95 7.16 11.99 15.60
C LYS A 95 8.31 11.00 15.51
N SER A 96 8.61 10.29 16.60
CA SER A 96 9.66 9.26 16.64
C SER A 96 9.43 8.16 15.60
N LEU A 97 8.20 7.65 15.50
CA LEU A 97 7.85 6.61 14.53
C LEU A 97 8.04 7.12 13.09
N LEU A 98 7.45 8.27 12.76
CA LEU A 98 7.54 8.84 11.41
C LEU A 98 8.97 9.21 11.05
N SER A 99 9.76 9.77 11.99
CA SER A 99 11.17 10.05 11.77
C SER A 99 12.01 8.80 11.51
N GLY A 100 11.61 7.64 12.04
CA GLY A 100 12.25 6.36 11.76
C GLY A 100 11.84 5.75 10.42
N LEU A 101 10.54 5.77 10.09
CA LEU A 101 10.00 5.24 8.83
C LEU A 101 10.40 6.09 7.62
N LEU A 102 10.49 7.41 7.78
CA LEU A 102 10.84 8.37 6.72
C LEU A 102 12.33 8.73 6.72
N LYS A 103 13.20 7.81 7.17
CA LYS A 103 14.64 7.91 6.93
C LYS A 103 14.94 7.66 5.46
N LYS A 104 15.73 8.55 4.86
CA LYS A 104 16.07 8.44 3.44
C LYS A 104 16.98 7.25 3.15
N ASP A 105 17.99 7.02 3.99
CA ASP A 105 18.82 5.81 3.93
C ASP A 105 18.01 4.57 4.40
N PRO A 106 17.74 3.57 3.53
CA PRO A 106 16.97 2.39 3.89
C PRO A 106 17.63 1.55 5.00
N LYS A 107 18.97 1.62 5.18
CA LYS A 107 19.67 0.89 6.25
C LYS A 107 19.48 1.51 7.62
N GLN A 108 19.12 2.80 7.67
CA GLN A 108 18.79 3.51 8.91
C GLN A 108 17.29 3.59 9.16
N ARG A 109 16.48 3.13 8.20
CA ARG A 109 15.03 3.16 8.27
C ARG A 109 14.52 2.11 9.25
N LEU A 110 13.53 2.49 10.05
CA LEU A 110 12.83 1.57 10.94
C LEU A 110 12.18 0.46 10.12
N GLY A 111 12.45 -0.80 10.44
CA GLY A 111 12.07 -1.98 9.67
C GLY A 111 13.03 -2.33 8.51
N GLY A 112 14.05 -1.51 8.25
CA GLY A 112 15.07 -1.78 7.23
C GLY A 112 16.08 -2.86 7.65
N GLY A 113 16.12 -3.21 8.94
CA GLY A 113 17.02 -4.21 9.50
C GLY A 113 16.57 -5.67 9.29
N PRO A 114 17.30 -6.63 9.90
CA PRO A 114 16.96 -8.05 9.83
C PRO A 114 15.62 -8.40 10.51
N ASP A 115 15.26 -7.66 11.55
CA ASP A 115 14.02 -7.86 12.31
C ASP A 115 12.75 -7.38 11.59
N ASP A 116 12.91 -6.58 10.53
CA ASP A 116 11.84 -6.15 9.63
C ASP A 116 10.65 -5.55 10.40
N ALA A 117 9.43 -6.02 10.13
CA ALA A 117 8.22 -5.58 10.82
C ALA A 117 8.31 -5.65 12.36
N LYS A 118 9.10 -6.57 12.93
CA LYS A 118 9.20 -6.72 14.40
C LYS A 118 9.76 -5.47 15.07
N GLU A 119 10.69 -4.78 14.39
CA GLU A 119 11.27 -3.54 14.90
C GLU A 119 10.19 -2.45 15.03
N ILE A 120 9.34 -2.33 14.02
CA ILE A 120 8.21 -1.39 14.00
C ILE A 120 7.18 -1.78 15.05
N MET A 121 6.86 -3.07 15.17
CA MET A 121 5.90 -3.60 16.12
C MET A 121 6.27 -3.34 17.59
N GLN A 122 7.57 -3.21 17.89
CA GLN A 122 8.08 -2.92 19.23
C GLN A 122 8.19 -1.41 19.54
N HIS A 123 7.96 -0.55 18.55
CA HIS A 123 8.08 0.89 18.72
C HIS A 123 7.06 1.44 19.72
N LYS A 124 7.46 2.42 20.54
CA LYS A 124 6.63 2.99 21.63
C LYS A 124 5.29 3.58 21.17
N PHE A 125 5.18 3.98 19.90
CA PHE A 125 3.91 4.41 19.31
C PHE A 125 2.83 3.32 19.40
N PHE A 126 3.21 2.05 19.30
CA PHE A 126 2.31 0.91 19.42
C PHE A 126 2.34 0.28 20.83
N SER A 127 2.78 1.02 21.85
CA SER A 127 2.79 0.52 23.23
C SER A 127 1.38 0.14 23.68
N GLY A 128 1.24 -1.07 24.23
CA GLY A 128 -0.06 -1.63 24.64
C GLY A 128 -0.80 -2.41 23.57
N ILE A 129 -0.34 -2.41 22.31
CA ILE A 129 -0.91 -3.24 21.25
C ILE A 129 -0.43 -4.69 21.42
N VAL A 130 -1.40 -5.61 21.58
CA VAL A 130 -1.16 -7.05 21.50
C VAL A 130 -1.36 -7.47 20.05
N TRP A 131 -0.25 -7.69 19.32
CA TRP A 131 -0.29 -7.97 17.88
C TRP A 131 -1.05 -9.25 17.49
N GLN A 132 -1.12 -10.23 18.39
CA GLN A 132 -1.97 -11.41 18.18
C GLN A 132 -3.45 -11.03 18.13
N ASP A 133 -3.89 -10.08 18.97
CA ASP A 133 -5.27 -9.61 18.98
C ASP A 133 -5.59 -8.74 17.74
N VAL A 134 -4.58 -8.10 17.15
CA VAL A 134 -4.71 -7.43 15.83
C VAL A 134 -4.98 -8.48 14.75
N TYR A 135 -4.16 -9.53 14.68
CA TYR A 135 -4.28 -10.60 13.69
C TYR A 135 -5.63 -11.33 13.79
N GLU A 136 -6.08 -11.62 15.01
CA GLU A 136 -7.35 -12.29 15.29
C GLU A 136 -8.57 -11.35 15.24
N LYS A 137 -8.38 -10.08 14.85
CA LYS A 137 -9.43 -9.05 14.78
C LYS A 137 -10.20 -8.84 16.09
N LYS A 138 -9.55 -9.02 17.23
CA LYS A 138 -10.15 -8.80 18.56
C LYS A 138 -10.21 -7.32 18.94
N LEU A 139 -9.36 -6.49 18.35
CA LEU A 139 -9.39 -5.04 18.56
C LEU A 139 -10.59 -4.43 17.81
N VAL A 140 -11.41 -3.67 18.53
CA VAL A 140 -12.56 -2.97 17.95
C VAL A 140 -12.08 -1.77 17.12
N PRO A 141 -12.40 -1.69 15.82
CA PRO A 141 -12.03 -0.54 15.01
C PRO A 141 -12.66 0.76 15.53
N PRO A 142 -11.93 1.90 15.51
CA PRO A 142 -12.45 3.18 16.00
C PRO A 142 -13.55 3.75 15.09
N PHE A 143 -13.58 3.34 13.82
CA PHE A 143 -14.63 3.68 12.87
C PHE A 143 -15.28 2.41 12.35
N LYS A 144 -16.60 2.31 12.53
CA LYS A 144 -17.42 1.25 11.95
C LYS A 144 -18.26 1.83 10.79
N PRO A 145 -18.06 1.37 9.55
CA PRO A 145 -18.88 1.77 8.41
C PRO A 145 -20.37 1.52 8.67
N GLN A 146 -21.21 2.50 8.36
CA GLN A 146 -22.66 2.45 8.55
C GLN A 146 -23.35 1.94 7.28
N VAL A 147 -23.00 0.73 6.83
CA VAL A 147 -23.63 0.11 5.65
C VAL A 147 -24.97 -0.55 6.03
N THR A 148 -25.97 -0.45 5.17
CA THR A 148 -27.32 -0.99 5.41
C THR A 148 -27.61 -2.33 4.74
N SER A 149 -26.82 -2.71 3.73
CA SER A 149 -26.94 -3.98 3.01
C SER A 149 -25.59 -4.42 2.44
N GLU A 150 -25.53 -5.64 1.91
CA GLU A 150 -24.33 -6.18 1.25
C GLU A 150 -23.99 -5.46 -0.06
N THR A 151 -24.97 -4.77 -0.65
CA THR A 151 -24.86 -4.02 -1.92
C THR A 151 -24.73 -2.52 -1.71
N ASP A 152 -24.59 -2.05 -0.48
CA ASP A 152 -24.52 -0.63 -0.15
C ASP A 152 -23.16 -0.03 -0.57
N THR A 153 -23.20 0.93 -1.48
CA THR A 153 -22.02 1.60 -2.05
C THR A 153 -21.81 3.03 -1.54
N ARG A 154 -22.42 3.44 -0.42
CA ARG A 154 -22.35 4.84 0.09
C ARG A 154 -20.94 5.41 0.36
N TYR A 155 -19.94 4.54 0.49
CA TYR A 155 -18.54 4.93 0.73
C TYR A 155 -17.70 4.91 -0.55
N PHE A 156 -18.34 4.80 -1.72
CA PHE A 156 -17.75 4.92 -3.04
C PHE A 156 -18.19 6.22 -3.71
N ASP A 157 -17.38 6.75 -4.62
CA ASP A 157 -17.69 7.97 -5.34
C ASP A 157 -18.91 7.78 -6.27
N GLU A 158 -19.77 8.79 -6.34
CA GLU A 158 -20.91 8.83 -7.25
C GLU A 158 -20.45 8.85 -8.71
N GLU A 159 -19.27 9.40 -9.00
CA GLU A 159 -18.67 9.39 -10.35
C GLU A 159 -18.58 7.96 -10.91
N PHE A 160 -18.32 6.96 -10.07
CA PHE A 160 -18.23 5.56 -10.49
C PHE A 160 -19.57 4.84 -10.34
N THR A 161 -20.28 5.03 -9.22
CA THR A 161 -21.50 4.26 -8.93
C THR A 161 -22.70 4.67 -9.78
N ALA A 162 -22.72 5.87 -10.37
CA ALA A 162 -23.76 6.33 -11.29
C ALA A 162 -23.57 5.82 -12.73
N GLN A 163 -22.45 5.19 -13.06
CA GLN A 163 -22.18 4.70 -14.42
C GLN A 163 -23.06 3.48 -14.74
N MET A 164 -23.56 3.41 -15.97
CA MET A 164 -24.30 2.23 -16.44
C MET A 164 -23.36 1.04 -16.62
N ILE A 165 -23.62 -0.03 -15.89
CA ILE A 165 -22.87 -1.29 -16.02
C ILE A 165 -23.18 -1.89 -17.38
N THR A 166 -22.17 -1.95 -18.25
CA THR A 166 -22.26 -2.61 -19.55
C THR A 166 -21.17 -3.67 -19.62
N ILE A 167 -21.56 -4.94 -19.60
CA ILE A 167 -20.63 -6.05 -19.84
C ILE A 167 -20.59 -6.27 -21.34
N THR A 168 -19.43 -6.07 -21.96
CA THR A 168 -19.25 -6.37 -23.38
C THR A 168 -19.44 -7.87 -23.59
N PRO A 169 -20.44 -8.32 -24.36
CA PRO A 169 -20.60 -9.74 -24.66
C PRO A 169 -19.40 -10.24 -25.49
N PRO A 170 -19.01 -11.51 -25.35
CA PRO A 170 -18.03 -12.11 -26.27
C PRO A 170 -18.57 -12.06 -27.71
N ASP A 171 -17.68 -11.81 -28.68
CA ASP A 171 -18.03 -11.79 -30.10
C ASP A 171 -18.64 -13.14 -30.53
N GLN A 172 -19.79 -13.11 -31.23
CA GLN A 172 -20.58 -14.31 -31.58
C GLN A 172 -19.90 -15.27 -32.57
N ASP A 173 -18.81 -14.85 -33.22
CA ASP A 173 -18.17 -15.59 -34.33
C ASP A 173 -16.90 -16.35 -33.92
N ASP A 174 -16.44 -16.20 -32.67
CA ASP A 174 -15.23 -16.83 -32.16
C ASP A 174 -15.59 -17.89 -31.09
N SER A 175 -15.42 -19.17 -31.43
CA SER A 175 -15.34 -20.24 -30.43
C SER A 175 -14.10 -20.00 -29.54
N MET A 176 -14.26 -19.16 -28.51
CA MET A 176 -13.17 -18.57 -27.70
C MET A 176 -12.36 -19.56 -26.85
N ASP A 177 -12.78 -20.82 -26.73
CA ASP A 177 -12.17 -21.78 -25.79
C ASP A 177 -10.71 -22.14 -26.12
N CYS A 178 -10.21 -21.80 -27.32
CA CYS A 178 -8.88 -22.19 -27.81
C CYS A 178 -8.07 -21.04 -28.44
N ILE A 179 -8.47 -19.77 -28.27
CA ILE A 179 -7.74 -18.66 -28.91
C ILE A 179 -6.42 -18.45 -28.19
N ASP A 180 -5.32 -18.77 -28.88
CA ASP A 180 -3.96 -18.50 -28.46
C ASP A 180 -3.23 -17.80 -29.61
N ASN A 181 -3.22 -16.47 -29.61
CA ASN A 181 -2.49 -15.66 -30.58
C ASN A 181 -1.78 -14.48 -29.88
N GLU A 182 -0.89 -13.78 -30.59
CA GLU A 182 -0.09 -12.68 -30.00
C GLU A 182 -0.92 -11.57 -29.35
N ARG A 183 -2.18 -11.37 -29.76
CA ARG A 183 -3.07 -10.33 -29.21
C ARG A 183 -4.01 -10.85 -28.12
N ARG A 184 -4.27 -12.15 -28.11
CA ARG A 184 -5.12 -12.87 -27.16
C ARG A 184 -4.41 -14.18 -26.78
N PRO A 185 -3.30 -14.11 -26.02
CA PRO A 185 -2.63 -15.31 -25.58
C PRO A 185 -3.45 -16.02 -24.51
N HIS A 186 -3.32 -17.33 -24.42
CA HIS A 186 -3.88 -18.05 -23.28
C HIS A 186 -3.11 -17.67 -22.01
N PHE A 187 -3.79 -17.08 -21.03
CA PHE A 187 -3.17 -16.67 -19.77
C PHE A 187 -3.06 -17.87 -18.81
N PRO A 188 -1.85 -18.37 -18.50
CA PRO A 188 -1.69 -19.45 -17.54
C PRO A 188 -2.11 -18.98 -16.14
N GLN A 189 -2.59 -19.93 -15.31
CA GLN A 189 -2.98 -19.69 -13.91
C GLN A 189 -4.12 -18.67 -13.70
N PHE A 190 -4.83 -18.28 -14.76
CA PHE A 190 -5.99 -17.36 -14.67
C PHE A 190 -7.32 -18.05 -14.34
N SER A 191 -7.34 -19.38 -14.31
CA SER A 191 -8.46 -20.18 -13.79
C SER A 191 -8.14 -20.64 -12.37
N TYR A 192 -8.77 -20.01 -11.39
CA TYR A 192 -8.55 -20.31 -9.97
C TYR A 192 -9.87 -20.31 -9.19
N SER A 193 -10.05 -21.31 -8.32
CA SER A 193 -11.12 -21.35 -7.32
C SER A 193 -10.51 -21.77 -5.98
N ALA A 194 -10.77 -20.98 -4.93
CA ALA A 194 -10.27 -21.28 -3.60
C ALA A 194 -10.95 -22.55 -3.03
N SER A 195 -10.21 -23.37 -2.30
CA SER A 195 -10.80 -24.55 -1.64
C SER A 195 -11.78 -24.11 -0.56
N GLY A 196 -13.06 -24.49 -0.69
CA GLY A 196 -14.13 -24.15 0.28
C GLY A 196 -15.25 -23.25 -0.25
N THR A 197 -15.27 -22.93 -1.54
CA THR A 197 -16.34 -22.18 -2.22
C THR A 197 -17.45 -23.07 -2.82
N ALA A 198 -17.66 -24.27 -2.28
CA ALA A 198 -18.76 -25.16 -2.66
C ALA A 198 -20.00 -24.95 -1.79
#